data_AF-A2SQM6-F1
#
_entry.id   AF-A2SQM6-F1
#
_cell.length_a   1.000
_cell.length_b   1.000
_cell.length_c   1.000
_cell.angle_alpha   90.00
_cell.angle_beta   90.00
_cell.angle_gamma   90.00
#
_symmetry.space_group_name_H-M   'P 1'
#
loop_
_entity.id
_entity.type
_entity.pdbx_description
1 polymer ?
#
loop_
_entity_poly.entity_id
_entity_poly.type
_entity_poly.pdbx_seq_one_letter_code
_entity_poly.pdbx_strand_id
1 'polypeptide(L)'
;MTVITEEQLGNPAIYQYLLKLVGEEGLELLRRWSDVSYARRWVEEKLSSEDLKAADKARFLAESRRSDEDLVEAERSDEEIAELTGINLNSVRHTLYNLYEHRLAEYRRIKNNETGWLTYLWLMRMDHMNMVLRNEMEVAAGKLAGRLRYDEANDFYQCKNCGITTTFNNAMTTNFSCPQCGTMLVHFDDELIITALKKRLAKMQTALDNA
;
A
#
# COMPACT_ATOMS: atom_id res chain seq x y z
N MET A 1 -16.49 5.75 -3.72
CA MET A 1 -16.39 5.85 -2.26
C MET A 1 -14.95 6.18 -1.93
N THR A 2 -14.73 7.36 -1.39
CA THR A 2 -13.38 7.92 -1.20
C THR A 2 -12.79 7.52 0.14
N VAL A 3 -13.59 7.11 1.12
CA VAL A 3 -13.14 6.72 2.47
C VAL A 3 -13.09 5.21 2.69
N ILE A 4 -12.37 4.77 3.74
CA ILE A 4 -12.29 3.34 4.07
C ILE A 4 -13.51 2.91 4.88
N THR A 5 -14.12 1.79 4.52
CA THR A 5 -15.26 1.22 5.28
C THR A 5 -14.84 0.12 6.23
N GLU A 6 -15.69 -0.14 7.23
CA GLU A 6 -15.55 -1.30 8.11
C GLU A 6 -15.62 -2.62 7.34
N GLU A 7 -16.38 -2.69 6.23
CA GLU A 7 -16.36 -3.85 5.34
C GLU A 7 -14.99 -4.06 4.69
N GLN A 8 -14.38 -2.99 4.17
CA GLN A 8 -13.03 -3.07 3.59
C GLN A 8 -11.99 -3.43 4.64
N LEU A 9 -12.04 -2.81 5.83
CA LEU A 9 -11.14 -3.12 6.94
C LEU A 9 -11.36 -4.52 7.53
N GLY A 10 -12.57 -5.07 7.40
CA GLY A 10 -12.90 -6.43 7.78
C GLY A 10 -12.33 -7.48 6.83
N ASN A 11 -11.96 -7.12 5.60
CA ASN A 11 -11.31 -8.02 4.65
C ASN A 11 -9.82 -8.23 5.03
N PRO A 12 -9.39 -9.46 5.37
CA PRO A 12 -8.02 -9.71 5.81
C PRO A 12 -6.95 -9.33 4.77
N ALA A 13 -7.25 -9.44 3.47
CA ALA A 13 -6.31 -9.08 2.42
C ALA A 13 -6.11 -7.55 2.34
N ILE A 14 -7.21 -6.79 2.39
CA ILE A 14 -7.17 -5.32 2.43
C ILE A 14 -6.45 -4.85 3.69
N TYR A 15 -6.82 -5.40 4.86
CA TYR A 15 -6.20 -5.04 6.14
C TYR A 15 -4.69 -5.29 6.14
N GLN A 16 -4.25 -6.49 5.73
CA GLN A 16 -2.82 -6.83 5.72
C GLN A 16 -2.04 -6.00 4.69
N TYR A 17 -2.65 -5.70 3.54
CA TYR A 17 -2.04 -4.84 2.54
C TYR A 17 -1.83 -3.42 3.08
N LEU A 18 -2.87 -2.82 3.66
CA LEU A 18 -2.78 -1.48 4.26
C LEU A 18 -1.82 -1.45 5.44
N LEU A 19 -1.84 -2.45 6.32
CA LEU A 19 -0.88 -2.55 7.44
C LEU A 19 0.56 -2.53 6.94
N LYS A 20 0.87 -3.29 5.88
CA LYS A 20 2.21 -3.32 5.28
C LYS A 20 2.56 -1.98 4.62
N LEU A 21 1.58 -1.32 4.01
CA LEU A 21 1.78 -0.09 3.25
C LEU A 21 1.98 1.14 4.14
N VAL A 22 1.16 1.31 5.18
CA VAL A 22 1.12 2.53 6.00
C VAL A 22 1.43 2.32 7.48
N GLY A 23 1.62 1.07 7.92
CA GLY A 23 1.86 0.74 9.32
C GLY A 23 0.62 0.90 10.21
N GLU A 24 0.78 0.66 11.50
CA GLU A 24 -0.31 0.75 12.48
C GLU A 24 -0.85 2.18 12.64
N GLU A 25 0.05 3.17 12.73
CA GLU A 25 -0.35 4.58 12.86
C GLU A 25 -1.07 5.08 11.61
N GLY A 26 -0.63 4.67 10.42
CA GLY A 26 -1.32 4.99 9.18
C GLY A 26 -2.68 4.32 9.06
N LEU A 27 -2.83 3.07 9.52
CA LEU A 27 -4.14 2.43 9.61
C LEU A 27 -5.09 3.15 10.56
N GLU A 28 -4.58 3.60 11.70
CA GLU A 28 -5.36 4.38 12.66
C GLU A 28 -5.79 5.74 12.07
N LEU A 29 -4.91 6.40 11.31
CA LEU A 29 -5.26 7.59 10.54
C LEU A 29 -6.42 7.31 9.59
N LEU A 30 -6.37 6.23 8.81
CA LEU A 30 -7.43 5.88 7.86
C LEU A 30 -8.78 5.65 8.56
N ARG A 31 -8.77 4.98 9.72
CA ARG A 31 -9.97 4.79 10.55
C ARG A 31 -10.54 6.13 11.01
N ARG A 32 -9.72 6.98 11.64
CA ARG A 32 -10.17 8.27 12.19
C ARG A 32 -10.59 9.26 11.12
N TRP A 33 -9.94 9.24 9.96
CA TRP A 33 -10.31 10.11 8.85
C TRP A 33 -11.66 9.69 8.23
N SER A 34 -11.94 8.38 8.21
CA SER A 34 -13.18 7.84 7.66
C SER A 34 -14.34 7.82 8.67
N ASP A 35 -14.05 8.01 9.96
CA ASP A 35 -15.05 8.12 11.01
C ASP A 35 -15.60 9.55 11.10
N VAL A 36 -16.86 9.70 10.71
CA VAL A 36 -17.56 10.99 10.71
C VAL A 36 -17.59 11.67 12.07
N SER A 37 -17.53 10.92 13.18
CA SER A 37 -17.52 11.50 14.53
C SER A 37 -16.31 12.40 14.76
N TYR A 38 -15.15 12.07 14.19
CA TYR A 38 -13.94 12.90 14.27
C TYR A 38 -14.12 14.19 13.48
N ALA A 39 -14.68 14.09 12.27
CA ALA A 39 -14.94 15.26 11.43
C ALA A 39 -15.98 16.21 12.07
N ARG A 40 -17.07 15.68 12.63
CA ARG A 40 -18.11 16.46 13.32
C ARG A 40 -17.55 17.19 14.53
N ARG A 41 -16.82 16.48 15.40
CA ARG A 41 -16.17 17.06 16.58
C ARG A 41 -15.18 18.16 16.20
N TRP A 42 -14.38 17.93 15.16
CA TRP A 42 -13.42 18.93 14.69
C TRP A 42 -14.11 20.18 14.14
N VAL A 43 -15.18 20.05 13.36
CA VAL A 43 -15.97 21.20 12.88
C VAL A 43 -16.60 21.99 14.03
N GLU A 44 -17.15 21.30 15.04
CA GLU A 44 -17.73 21.93 16.24
C GLU A 44 -16.67 22.70 17.05
N GLU A 45 -15.50 22.10 17.26
CA GLU A 45 -14.37 22.73 17.93
C GLU A 45 -13.92 23.99 17.19
N LYS A 46 -13.79 23.92 15.86
CA LYS A 46 -13.41 25.08 15.03
C LYS A 46 -14.45 26.20 15.12
N LEU A 47 -15.74 25.89 15.03
CA LEU A 47 -16.81 26.88 15.16
C LEU A 47 -16.90 27.52 16.55
N SER A 48 -16.41 26.83 17.58
CA SER A 48 -16.36 27.32 18.97
C SER A 48 -15.11 28.16 19.26
N SER A 49 -14.11 28.14 18.38
CA SER A 49 -12.88 28.92 18.53
C SER A 49 -13.13 30.41 18.32
N GLU A 50 -12.72 31.23 19.29
CA GLU A 50 -12.80 32.69 19.20
C GLU A 50 -11.85 33.27 18.16
N ASP A 51 -10.75 32.57 17.85
CA ASP A 51 -9.71 32.98 16.90
C ASP A 51 -10.07 32.65 15.43
N LEU A 52 -11.26 32.09 15.18
CA LEU A 52 -11.68 31.67 13.85
C LEU A 52 -11.92 32.87 12.93
N LYS A 53 -11.10 33.00 11.88
CA LYS A 53 -11.27 34.05 10.86
C LYS A 53 -12.63 33.93 10.18
N ALA A 54 -13.18 35.08 9.75
CA ALA A 54 -14.51 35.12 9.14
C ALA A 54 -14.64 34.24 7.87
N ALA A 55 -13.60 34.20 7.04
CA ALA A 55 -13.58 33.34 5.83
C ALA A 55 -13.64 31.85 6.20
N ASP A 56 -12.86 31.44 7.21
CA ASP A 56 -12.86 30.06 7.71
C ASP A 56 -14.19 29.72 8.38
N LYS A 57 -14.80 30.67 9.12
CA LYS A 57 -16.12 30.50 9.73
C LYS A 57 -17.21 30.16 8.72
N ALA A 58 -17.24 30.84 7.57
CA ALA A 58 -18.19 30.52 6.50
C ALA A 58 -17.98 29.10 5.94
N ARG A 59 -16.72 28.67 5.79
CA ARG A 59 -16.38 27.30 5.37
C ARG A 59 -16.87 26.26 6.38
N PHE A 60 -16.56 26.43 7.66
CA PHE A 60 -16.98 25.48 8.71
C PHE A 60 -18.50 25.43 8.90
N LEU A 61 -19.21 26.56 8.76
CA LEU A 61 -20.67 26.58 8.74
C LEU A 61 -21.27 25.87 7.51
N ALA A 62 -20.57 25.85 6.38
CA ALA A 62 -21.00 25.07 5.22
C ALA A 62 -20.75 23.58 5.45
N GLU A 63 -19.60 23.22 6.03
CA GLU A 63 -19.26 21.83 6.38
C GLU A 63 -20.19 21.24 7.44
N SER A 64 -20.59 22.00 8.46
CA SER A 64 -21.52 21.53 9.49
C SER A 64 -22.88 21.12 8.93
N ARG A 65 -23.27 21.69 7.77
CA ARG A 65 -24.52 21.40 7.06
C ARG A 65 -24.41 20.27 6.03
N ARG A 66 -23.20 19.77 5.76
CA ARG A 66 -23.00 18.64 4.83
C ARG A 66 -23.59 17.35 5.40
N SER A 67 -23.92 16.41 4.52
CA SER A 67 -24.21 15.04 4.93
C SER A 67 -22.97 14.39 5.57
N ASP A 68 -23.17 13.30 6.29
CA ASP A 68 -22.06 12.56 6.90
C ASP A 68 -21.09 12.00 5.84
N GLU A 69 -21.64 11.50 4.73
CA GLU A 69 -20.88 11.03 3.57
C GLU A 69 -20.04 12.17 2.95
N ASP A 70 -20.68 13.30 2.61
CA ASP A 70 -19.98 14.46 2.03
C ASP A 70 -18.91 15.07 2.97
N LEU A 71 -19.03 14.83 4.28
CA LEU A 71 -18.10 15.35 5.27
C LEU A 71 -16.82 14.52 5.35
N VAL A 72 -16.95 13.19 5.32
CA VAL A 72 -15.79 12.27 5.33
C VAL A 72 -15.11 12.21 3.97
N GLU A 73 -15.86 12.40 2.88
CA GLU A 73 -15.33 12.47 1.51
C GLU A 73 -14.75 13.86 1.15
N ALA A 74 -14.72 14.81 2.08
CA ALA A 74 -14.19 16.14 1.85
C ALA A 74 -12.67 16.13 1.67
N GLU A 75 -12.19 16.93 0.70
CA GLU A 75 -10.77 17.19 0.55
C GLU A 75 -10.21 17.99 1.73
N ARG A 76 -9.00 17.63 2.20
CA ARG A 76 -8.38 18.23 3.39
C ARG A 76 -6.89 18.47 3.19
N SER A 77 -6.33 19.50 3.81
CA SER A 77 -4.87 19.60 3.89
C SER A 77 -4.29 18.55 4.86
N ASP A 78 -3.01 18.27 4.75
CA ASP A 78 -2.29 17.40 5.68
C ASP A 78 -2.33 17.96 7.12
N GLU A 79 -2.29 19.28 7.31
CA GLU A 79 -2.50 19.89 8.62
C GLU A 79 -3.93 19.67 9.14
N GLU A 80 -4.94 19.83 8.30
CA GLU A 80 -6.33 19.58 8.70
C GLU A 80 -6.57 18.12 9.06
N ILE A 81 -5.97 17.18 8.33
CA ILE A 81 -6.05 15.74 8.64
C ILE A 81 -5.35 15.45 9.97
N ALA A 82 -4.19 16.07 10.23
CA ALA A 82 -3.47 15.91 11.49
C ALA A 82 -4.29 16.43 12.69
N GLU A 83 -4.88 17.61 12.56
CA GLU A 83 -5.74 18.18 13.59
C GLU A 83 -7.01 17.34 13.83
N LEU A 84 -7.69 16.95 12.75
CA LEU A 84 -8.93 16.17 12.83
C LEU A 84 -8.70 14.80 13.47
N THR A 85 -7.63 14.10 13.08
CA THR A 85 -7.35 12.74 13.54
C THR A 85 -6.55 12.69 14.85
N GLY A 86 -5.89 13.79 15.21
CA GLY A 86 -4.92 13.86 16.31
C GLY A 86 -3.64 13.06 16.05
N ILE A 87 -3.41 12.61 14.81
CA ILE A 87 -2.19 11.91 14.41
C ILE A 87 -1.09 12.93 14.10
N ASN A 88 0.17 12.59 14.39
CA ASN A 88 1.29 13.48 14.13
C ASN A 88 1.36 13.86 12.64
N LEU A 89 1.57 15.15 12.35
CA LEU A 89 1.64 15.68 10.99
C LEU A 89 2.67 14.97 10.09
N ASN A 90 3.81 14.54 10.62
CA ASN A 90 4.80 13.79 9.84
C ASN A 90 4.26 12.40 9.48
N SER A 91 3.59 11.72 10.41
CA SER A 91 2.96 10.43 10.17
C SER A 91 1.82 10.54 9.16
N VAL A 92 1.03 11.62 9.24
CA VAL A 92 0.01 11.96 8.23
C VAL A 92 0.65 12.12 6.85
N ARG A 93 1.68 12.94 6.73
CA ARG A 93 2.40 13.14 5.47
C ARG A 93 2.95 11.84 4.90
N HIS A 94 3.64 11.03 5.71
CA HIS A 94 4.17 9.74 5.27
C HIS A 94 3.06 8.80 4.78
N THR A 95 1.95 8.74 5.50
CA THR A 95 0.78 7.93 5.12
C THR A 95 0.20 8.41 3.79
N LEU A 96 -0.03 9.72 3.63
CA LEU A 96 -0.57 10.31 2.41
C LEU A 96 0.32 10.06 1.19
N TYR A 97 1.64 10.21 1.33
CA TYR A 97 2.57 9.92 0.24
C TYR A 97 2.55 8.43 -0.15
N ASN A 98 2.58 7.52 0.82
CA ASN A 98 2.47 6.08 0.54
C ASN A 98 1.17 5.73 -0.17
N LEU A 99 0.04 6.29 0.27
CA LEU A 99 -1.26 6.08 -0.39
C LEU A 99 -1.24 6.63 -1.82
N TYR A 100 -0.69 7.82 -2.04
CA TYR A 100 -0.61 8.42 -3.37
C TYR A 100 0.26 7.62 -4.34
N GLU A 101 1.42 7.14 -3.91
CA GLU A 101 2.29 6.28 -4.73
C GLU A 101 1.58 5.01 -5.19
N HIS A 102 0.62 4.52 -4.40
CA HIS A 102 -0.18 3.33 -4.69
C HIS A 102 -1.58 3.68 -5.24
N ARG A 103 -1.81 4.94 -5.64
CA ARG A 103 -3.07 5.45 -6.21
C ARG A 103 -4.28 5.31 -5.27
N LEU A 104 -4.05 5.20 -3.96
CA LEU A 104 -5.06 5.19 -2.90
C LEU A 104 -5.32 6.58 -2.31
N ALA A 105 -4.58 7.59 -2.77
CA ALA A 105 -4.86 8.99 -2.51
C ALA A 105 -4.56 9.82 -3.76
N GLU A 106 -5.26 10.94 -3.88
CA GLU A 106 -5.04 11.97 -4.89
C GLU A 106 -4.94 13.31 -4.18
N TYR A 107 -4.32 14.29 -4.84
CA TYR A 107 -4.30 15.65 -4.33
C TYR A 107 -4.50 16.66 -5.45
N ARG A 108 -5.01 17.84 -5.09
CA ARG A 108 -4.94 19.04 -5.91
C ARG A 108 -4.19 20.13 -5.18
N ARG A 109 -3.48 20.96 -5.93
CA ARG A 109 -2.77 22.12 -5.38
C ARG A 109 -3.60 23.38 -5.54
N ILE A 110 -3.65 24.18 -4.49
CA ILE A 110 -4.17 25.55 -4.54
C ILE A 110 -3.04 26.50 -4.18
N LYS A 111 -3.01 27.66 -4.85
CA LYS A 111 -2.04 28.72 -4.55
C LYS A 111 -2.78 29.86 -3.88
N ASN A 112 -2.29 30.28 -2.71
CA ASN A 112 -2.73 31.53 -2.12
C ASN A 112 -2.13 32.69 -2.94
N ASN A 113 -2.99 33.53 -3.52
CA ASN A 113 -2.56 34.63 -4.39
C ASN A 113 -1.84 35.76 -3.62
N GLU A 114 -2.11 35.90 -2.32
CA GLU A 114 -1.55 36.96 -1.47
C GLU A 114 -0.16 36.59 -0.96
N THR A 115 0.03 35.34 -0.52
CA THR A 115 1.30 34.88 0.07
C THR A 115 2.17 34.08 -0.89
N GLY A 116 1.60 33.57 -1.98
CA GLY A 116 2.26 32.63 -2.90
C GLY A 116 2.37 31.19 -2.37
N TRP A 117 1.91 30.91 -1.15
CA TRP A 117 1.96 29.58 -0.54
C TRP A 117 1.12 28.56 -1.31
N LEU A 118 1.67 27.36 -1.48
CA LEU A 118 0.97 26.21 -2.08
C LEU A 118 0.42 25.32 -0.98
N THR A 119 -0.87 25.03 -1.05
CA THR A 119 -1.55 24.07 -0.17
C THR A 119 -1.98 22.86 -0.99
N TYR A 120 -1.70 21.67 -0.47
CA TYR A 120 -2.10 20.41 -1.08
C TYR A 120 -3.37 19.93 -0.38
N LEU A 121 -4.43 19.74 -1.15
CA LEU A 121 -5.70 19.21 -0.66
C LEU A 121 -5.80 17.75 -1.09
N TRP A 122 -5.87 16.86 -0.13
CA TRP A 122 -5.84 15.42 -0.27
C TRP A 122 -7.23 14.83 -0.27
N LEU A 123 -7.41 13.80 -1.09
CA LEU A 123 -8.61 12.99 -1.19
C LEU A 123 -8.20 11.51 -1.17
N MET A 124 -8.82 10.72 -0.31
CA MET A 124 -8.62 9.26 -0.34
C MET A 124 -9.35 8.63 -1.53
N ARG A 125 -8.81 7.55 -2.08
CA ARG A 125 -9.37 6.81 -3.22
C ARG A 125 -9.49 5.33 -2.90
N MET A 126 -10.24 5.02 -1.84
CA MET A 126 -10.46 3.63 -1.41
C MET A 126 -11.30 2.82 -2.40
N ASP A 127 -11.99 3.47 -3.33
CA ASP A 127 -12.58 2.85 -4.51
C ASP A 127 -11.56 2.16 -5.42
N HIS A 128 -10.29 2.59 -5.40
CA HIS A 128 -9.21 1.93 -6.13
C HIS A 128 -8.68 0.66 -5.46
N MET A 129 -9.10 0.33 -4.24
CA MET A 129 -8.50 -0.75 -3.43
C MET A 129 -8.46 -2.09 -4.16
N ASN A 130 -9.58 -2.51 -4.75
CA ASN A 130 -9.67 -3.80 -5.45
C ASN A 130 -8.74 -3.84 -6.68
N MET A 131 -8.65 -2.75 -7.43
CA MET A 131 -7.75 -2.62 -8.57
C MET A 131 -6.28 -2.68 -8.10
N VAL A 132 -5.93 -1.99 -7.02
CA VAL A 132 -4.58 -2.01 -6.45
C VAL A 132 -4.20 -3.41 -6.00
N LEU A 133 -5.05 -4.09 -5.25
CA LEU A 133 -4.81 -5.47 -4.80
C LEU A 133 -4.66 -6.45 -5.98
N ARG A 134 -5.49 -6.31 -7.01
CA ARG A 134 -5.37 -7.10 -8.24
C ARG A 134 -4.01 -6.88 -8.89
N ASN A 135 -3.61 -5.64 -9.11
CA ASN A 135 -2.34 -5.30 -9.74
C ASN A 135 -1.14 -5.85 -8.95
N GLU A 136 -1.17 -5.72 -7.62
CA GLU A 136 -0.12 -6.27 -6.74
C GLU A 136 -0.04 -7.80 -6.84
N MET A 137 -1.20 -8.45 -6.92
CA MET A 137 -1.30 -9.89 -7.08
C MET A 137 -0.79 -10.35 -8.45
N GLU A 138 -1.07 -9.62 -9.52
CA GLU A 138 -0.53 -9.86 -10.87
C GLU A 138 0.99 -9.69 -10.91
N VAL A 139 1.53 -8.64 -10.27
CA VAL A 139 2.98 -8.44 -10.15
C VAL A 139 3.64 -9.60 -9.40
N ALA A 140 3.04 -10.04 -8.29
CA ALA A 140 3.54 -11.18 -7.53
C ALA A 140 3.46 -12.49 -8.35
N ALA A 141 2.36 -12.73 -9.05
CA ALA A 141 2.20 -13.88 -9.93
C ALA A 141 3.22 -13.86 -11.07
N GLY A 142 3.46 -12.70 -11.69
CA GLY A 142 4.47 -12.52 -12.73
C GLY A 142 5.88 -12.86 -12.26
N LYS A 143 6.26 -12.45 -11.03
CA LYS A 143 7.56 -12.82 -10.42
C LYS A 143 7.68 -14.33 -10.18
N LEU A 144 6.64 -14.96 -9.65
CA LEU A 144 6.63 -16.40 -9.42
C LEU A 144 6.64 -17.20 -10.73
N ALA A 145 5.92 -16.74 -11.76
CA ALA A 145 5.92 -17.35 -13.08
C ALA A 145 7.29 -17.21 -13.77
N GLY A 146 7.94 -16.05 -13.61
CA GLY A 146 9.33 -15.86 -14.05
C GLY A 146 10.30 -16.81 -13.35
N ARG A 147 10.15 -16.99 -12.03
CA ARG A 147 10.95 -17.96 -11.26
C ARG A 147 10.70 -19.39 -11.70
N LEU A 148 9.43 -19.78 -11.86
CA LEU A 148 9.06 -21.12 -12.32
C LEU A 148 9.68 -21.42 -13.69
N ARG A 149 9.57 -20.49 -14.65
CA ARG A 149 10.17 -20.65 -15.97
C ARG A 149 11.69 -20.79 -15.90
N TYR A 150 12.33 -20.03 -15.03
CA TYR A 150 13.78 -20.13 -14.81
C TYR A 150 14.15 -21.51 -14.26
N ASP A 151 13.40 -22.00 -13.28
CA ASP A 151 13.65 -23.30 -12.66
C ASP A 151 13.38 -24.45 -13.65
N GLU A 152 12.29 -24.40 -14.44
CA GLU A 152 12.00 -25.42 -15.47
C GLU A 152 12.99 -25.42 -16.65
N ALA A 153 13.67 -24.31 -16.91
CA ALA A 153 14.61 -24.17 -18.03
C ALA A 153 16.07 -24.47 -17.65
N ASN A 154 16.36 -24.69 -16.37
CA ASN A 154 17.73 -24.90 -15.89
C ASN A 154 17.79 -26.08 -14.93
N ASP A 155 18.81 -26.92 -15.09
CA ASP A 155 19.19 -27.85 -14.02
C ASP A 155 20.11 -27.14 -13.03
N PHE A 156 20.01 -27.49 -11.75
CA PHE A 156 20.79 -26.86 -10.68
C PHE A 156 21.77 -27.83 -10.03
N TYR A 157 22.87 -27.27 -9.55
CA TYR A 157 23.90 -27.97 -8.78
C TYR A 157 24.23 -27.19 -7.52
N GLN A 158 24.31 -27.87 -6.39
CA GLN A 158 24.54 -27.28 -5.08
C GLN A 158 25.82 -27.79 -4.42
N CYS A 159 26.56 -26.86 -3.82
CA CYS A 159 27.69 -27.12 -2.95
C CYS A 159 27.20 -27.54 -1.56
N LYS A 160 27.47 -28.78 -1.12
CA LYS A 160 27.06 -29.24 0.23
C LYS A 160 27.85 -28.63 1.38
N ASN A 161 29.02 -28.06 1.10
CA ASN A 161 29.83 -27.37 2.10
C ASN A 161 29.39 -25.90 2.32
N CYS A 162 29.00 -25.20 1.26
CA CYS A 162 28.79 -23.75 1.26
C CYS A 162 27.34 -23.32 0.97
N GLY A 163 26.48 -24.23 0.52
CA GLY A 163 25.06 -23.95 0.23
C GLY A 163 24.80 -23.22 -1.10
N ILE A 164 25.84 -22.77 -1.81
CA ILE A 164 25.68 -22.13 -3.12
C ILE A 164 25.01 -23.09 -4.09
N THR A 165 24.03 -22.56 -4.82
CA THR A 165 23.37 -23.24 -5.94
C THR A 165 23.74 -22.52 -7.23
N THR A 166 24.12 -23.27 -8.26
CA THR A 166 24.50 -22.79 -9.59
C THR A 166 23.68 -23.52 -10.65
N THR A 167 23.53 -22.94 -11.84
CA THR A 167 22.96 -23.66 -12.99
C THR A 167 23.97 -24.65 -13.56
N PHE A 168 23.49 -25.66 -14.26
CA PHE A 168 24.33 -26.64 -14.97
C PHE A 168 25.38 -25.96 -15.86
N ASN A 169 24.99 -24.95 -16.65
CA ASN A 169 25.92 -24.24 -17.53
C ASN A 169 27.09 -23.59 -16.76
N ASN A 170 26.81 -23.03 -15.58
CA ASN A 170 27.84 -22.44 -14.73
C ASN A 170 28.65 -23.51 -13.97
N ALA A 171 28.04 -24.63 -13.59
CA ALA A 171 28.78 -25.75 -13.02
C ALA A 171 29.72 -26.38 -14.06
N MET A 172 29.29 -26.49 -15.32
CA MET A 172 30.09 -27.04 -16.40
C MET A 172 31.36 -26.22 -16.67
N THR A 173 31.28 -24.90 -16.57
CA THR A 173 32.44 -24.01 -16.78
C THR A 173 33.49 -24.12 -15.67
N THR A 174 33.09 -24.57 -14.47
CA THR A 174 34.01 -24.84 -13.35
C THR A 174 34.29 -26.33 -13.13
N ASN A 175 33.98 -27.19 -14.13
CA ASN A 175 34.09 -28.65 -14.03
C ASN A 175 33.39 -29.22 -12.78
N PHE A 176 32.25 -28.65 -12.41
CA PHE A 176 31.47 -28.97 -11.21
C PHE A 176 32.23 -28.73 -9.90
N SER A 177 33.31 -27.95 -9.91
CA SER A 177 33.99 -27.50 -8.69
C SER A 177 33.36 -26.21 -8.18
N CYS A 178 33.08 -26.15 -6.87
CA CYS A 178 32.53 -24.96 -6.25
C CYS A 178 33.50 -23.78 -6.38
N PRO A 179 33.06 -22.62 -6.91
CA PRO A 179 33.94 -21.46 -7.07
C PRO A 179 34.40 -20.82 -5.75
N GLN A 180 33.77 -21.14 -4.62
CA GLN A 180 34.18 -20.61 -3.30
C GLN A 180 35.11 -21.51 -2.52
N CYS A 181 34.92 -22.84 -2.57
CA CYS A 181 35.65 -23.76 -1.69
C CYS A 181 36.26 -24.98 -2.41
N GLY A 182 36.13 -25.07 -3.73
CA GLY A 182 36.64 -26.19 -4.52
C GLY A 182 35.95 -27.54 -4.30
N THR A 183 34.94 -27.59 -3.42
CA THR A 183 34.17 -28.82 -3.17
C THR A 183 33.33 -29.16 -4.40
N MET A 184 33.22 -30.45 -4.73
CA MET A 184 32.39 -30.93 -5.83
C MET A 184 30.92 -30.53 -5.62
N LEU A 185 30.32 -29.94 -6.65
CA LEU A 185 28.90 -29.62 -6.71
C LEU A 185 28.10 -30.89 -7.02
N VAL A 186 26.93 -31.04 -6.41
CA VAL A 186 26.03 -32.17 -6.65
C VAL A 186 24.72 -31.68 -7.23
N HIS A 187 24.07 -32.50 -8.05
CA HIS A 187 22.75 -32.18 -8.61
C HIS A 187 21.77 -31.78 -7.50
N PHE A 188 21.05 -30.68 -7.71
CA PHE A 188 20.02 -30.18 -6.84
C PHE A 188 18.67 -30.47 -7.47
N ASP A 189 17.90 -31.32 -6.80
CA ASP A 189 16.52 -31.62 -7.18
C ASP A 189 15.59 -30.50 -6.70
N ASP A 190 15.05 -29.76 -7.66
CA ASP A 190 14.13 -28.65 -7.45
C ASP A 190 12.66 -29.01 -7.78
N GLU A 191 12.33 -30.29 -7.97
CA GLU A 191 10.98 -30.75 -8.33
C GLU A 191 9.92 -30.26 -7.31
N LEU A 192 10.27 -30.29 -6.02
CA LEU A 192 9.41 -29.79 -4.94
C LEU A 192 9.17 -28.27 -5.06
N ILE A 193 10.18 -27.50 -5.47
CA ILE A 193 10.07 -26.05 -5.65
C ILE A 193 9.19 -25.74 -6.85
N ILE A 194 9.44 -26.39 -8.00
CA ILE A 194 8.64 -26.27 -9.22
C ILE A 194 7.17 -26.61 -8.92
N THR A 195 6.92 -27.71 -8.22
CA THR A 195 5.56 -28.14 -7.84
C THR A 195 4.86 -27.13 -6.93
N ALA A 196 5.57 -26.59 -5.93
CA ALA A 196 5.03 -25.57 -5.04
C ALA A 196 4.71 -24.26 -5.78
N LEU A 197 5.58 -23.83 -6.69
CA LEU A 197 5.38 -22.65 -7.54
C LEU A 197 4.15 -22.81 -8.44
N LYS A 198 4.04 -23.94 -9.15
CA LYS A 198 2.87 -24.28 -9.99
C LYS A 198 1.58 -24.24 -9.18
N LYS A 199 1.57 -24.89 -8.01
CA LYS A 199 0.39 -24.92 -7.12
C LYS A 199 0.02 -23.53 -6.62
N ARG A 200 1.00 -22.68 -6.29
CA ARG A 200 0.75 -21.31 -5.83
C ARG A 200 0.20 -20.45 -6.97
N LEU A 201 0.81 -20.51 -8.15
CA LEU A 201 0.37 -19.78 -9.34
C LEU A 201 -1.05 -20.15 -9.74
N ALA A 202 -1.41 -21.43 -9.75
CA ALA A 202 -2.77 -21.88 -10.05
C ALA A 202 -3.80 -21.25 -9.09
N LYS A 203 -3.52 -21.27 -7.77
CA LYS A 203 -4.39 -20.61 -6.77
C LYS A 203 -4.49 -19.10 -7.00
N MET A 204 -3.40 -18.45 -7.38
CA MET A 204 -3.39 -17.01 -7.63
C MET A 204 -4.22 -16.67 -8.89
N GLN A 205 -4.05 -17.44 -9.97
CA GLN A 205 -4.81 -17.24 -11.19
C GLN A 205 -6.32 -17.40 -10.95
N THR A 206 -6.74 -18.45 -10.24
CA THR A 206 -8.16 -18.64 -9.90
C THR A 206 -8.73 -17.49 -9.07
N ALA A 207 -7.94 -16.90 -8.16
CA ALA A 207 -8.38 -15.74 -7.40
C ALA A 207 -8.46 -14.47 -8.25
N LEU A 208 -7.56 -14.27 -9.21
CA LEU A 208 -7.61 -13.16 -10.16
C LEU A 208 -8.78 -13.27 -11.14
N ASP A 209 -9.10 -14.48 -11.60
CA ASP A 209 -10.19 -14.73 -12.55
C ASP A 209 -11.57 -14.56 -11.91
N ASN A 210 -11.68 -14.76 -10.59
CA ASN A 210 -12.94 -14.68 -9.83
C ASN A 210 -13.15 -13.35 -9.09
N ALA A 211 -12.15 -12.45 -9.08
CA ALA A 211 -12.25 -11.11 -8.49
C ALA A 211 -12.86 -10.12 -9.48
#